data_AF-A0A3D4T9A5-F1
#
_entry.id   AF-A0A3D4T9A5-F1
#
_cell.length_a   1.000
_cell.length_b   1.000
_cell.length_c   1.000
_cell.angle_alpha   90.00
_cell.angle_beta   90.00
_cell.angle_gamma   90.00
#
_symmetry.space_group_name_H-M   'P 1'
#
loop_
_entity.id
_entity.type
_entity.pdbx_description
1 polymer ?
#
loop_
_entity_poly.entity_id
_entity_poly.type
_entity_poly.pdbx_seq_one_letter_code
_entity_poly.pdbx_strand_id
1 'polypeptide(L)'
;MTETIINLETVNPIEFFGVNNGKLDLLKKKFPLLKILSRGSQIKLSGAPEQIESAKEKIGLIVQYLERNGHLSENYFEQILGGDDAETIDNFVDRNPNDILVFGPNGKTVRARTQNQKKMVAAADRNDVVFAIGPAGT
;
A
#
# COMPACT_ATOMS: atom_id res chain seq x y z
N MET A 1 -3.48 -29.95 -1.02
CA MET A 1 -4.28 -28.79 -0.59
C MET A 1 -3.84 -28.44 0.81
N THR A 2 -3.49 -27.18 1.01
CA THR A 2 -2.97 -26.66 2.29
C THR A 2 -3.86 -25.52 2.74
N GLU A 3 -3.90 -25.27 4.04
CA GLU A 3 -4.63 -24.14 4.62
C GLU A 3 -3.68 -23.25 5.41
N THR A 4 -3.90 -21.94 5.38
CA THR A 4 -3.13 -20.96 6.15
C THR A 4 -4.06 -19.86 6.64
N ILE A 5 -3.82 -19.42 7.87
CA ILE A 5 -4.53 -18.30 8.50
C ILE A 5 -3.54 -17.16 8.68
N ILE A 6 -3.92 -15.96 8.24
CA ILE A 6 -3.16 -14.74 8.42
C ILE A 6 -3.98 -13.85 9.36
N ASN A 7 -3.34 -13.41 10.45
CA ASN A 7 -3.93 -12.48 11.42
C ASN A 7 -3.63 -11.04 11.00
N LEU A 8 -4.65 -10.19 11.07
CA LEU A 8 -4.65 -8.78 10.65
C LEU A 8 -4.93 -7.86 11.86
N GLU A 9 -4.51 -8.26 13.07
CA GLU A 9 -4.83 -7.53 14.31
C GLU A 9 -4.23 -6.11 14.37
N THR A 10 -3.16 -5.86 13.59
CA THR A 10 -2.46 -4.58 13.53
C THR A 10 -3.09 -3.58 12.57
N VAL A 11 -4.05 -4.00 11.74
CA VAL A 11 -4.69 -3.16 10.72
C VAL A 11 -6.21 -3.09 10.90
N ASN A 12 -6.81 -1.96 10.54
CA ASN A 12 -8.27 -1.82 10.58
C ASN A 12 -8.91 -2.76 9.53
N PRO A 13 -9.81 -3.68 9.92
CA PRO A 13 -10.45 -4.60 8.98
C PRO A 13 -11.23 -3.90 7.86
N ILE A 14 -11.82 -2.73 8.11
CA ILE A 14 -12.55 -1.96 7.09
C ILE A 14 -11.58 -1.42 6.03
N GLU A 15 -10.40 -0.97 6.46
CA GLU A 15 -9.36 -0.49 5.54
C GLU A 15 -8.78 -1.62 4.70
N PHE A 16 -8.64 -2.83 5.27
CA PHE A 16 -8.12 -3.98 4.53
C PHE A 16 -9.17 -4.58 3.59
N PHE A 17 -10.38 -4.91 4.09
CA PHE A 17 -11.42 -5.59 3.31
C PHE A 17 -12.24 -4.66 2.42
N GLY A 18 -12.24 -3.36 2.71
CA GLY A 18 -13.02 -2.35 2.00
C GLY A 18 -14.49 -2.33 2.41
N VAL A 19 -15.17 -1.23 2.05
CA VAL A 19 -16.62 -1.09 2.25
C VAL A 19 -17.32 -2.19 1.42
N ASN A 20 -18.29 -2.87 2.03
CA ASN A 20 -19.01 -3.98 1.40
C ASN A 20 -18.09 -5.09 0.83
N ASN A 21 -16.92 -5.32 1.43
CA ASN A 21 -15.93 -6.31 0.98
C ASN A 21 -15.31 -6.04 -0.41
N GLY A 22 -15.36 -4.80 -0.91
CA GLY A 22 -14.84 -4.46 -2.24
C GLY A 22 -13.40 -4.95 -2.49
N LYS A 23 -12.47 -4.70 -1.55
CA LYS A 23 -11.07 -5.12 -1.67
C LYS A 23 -10.88 -6.62 -1.47
N LEU A 24 -11.69 -7.25 -0.62
CA LEU A 24 -11.69 -8.71 -0.48
C LEU A 24 -12.08 -9.41 -1.79
N ASP A 25 -13.06 -8.86 -2.51
CA ASP A 25 -13.50 -9.42 -3.78
C ASP A 25 -12.47 -9.21 -4.89
N LEU A 26 -11.71 -8.12 -4.88
CA LEU A 26 -10.53 -7.94 -5.73
C LEU A 26 -9.47 -9.02 -5.46
N LEU A 27 -9.23 -9.32 -4.19
CA LEU A 27 -8.27 -10.33 -3.78
C LEU A 27 -8.70 -11.75 -4.24
N LYS A 28 -9.99 -12.08 -4.15
CA LYS A 28 -10.55 -13.31 -4.74
C LYS A 28 -10.43 -13.35 -6.26
N LYS A 29 -10.66 -12.23 -6.95
CA LYS A 29 -10.51 -12.14 -8.41
C LYS A 29 -9.07 -12.37 -8.86
N LYS A 30 -8.08 -11.86 -8.12
CA LYS A 30 -6.66 -12.05 -8.43
C LYS A 30 -6.21 -13.50 -8.20
N PHE A 31 -6.75 -14.16 -7.18
CA PHE A 31 -6.40 -15.55 -6.82
C PHE A 31 -7.61 -16.48 -6.94
N PRO A 32 -8.15 -16.72 -8.15
CA PRO A 32 -9.40 -17.48 -8.34
C PRO A 32 -9.26 -18.96 -7.97
N LEU A 33 -8.04 -19.49 -7.90
CA LEU A 33 -7.74 -20.87 -7.51
C LEU A 33 -7.68 -21.07 -6.00
N LEU A 34 -7.72 -19.98 -5.21
CA LEU A 34 -7.73 -20.03 -3.76
C LEU A 34 -9.14 -19.86 -3.22
N LYS A 35 -9.47 -20.62 -2.17
CA LYS A 35 -10.63 -20.34 -1.33
C LYS A 35 -10.20 -19.34 -0.25
N ILE A 36 -10.79 -18.14 -0.28
CA ILE A 36 -10.43 -17.01 0.57
C ILE A 36 -11.63 -16.62 1.42
N LEU A 37 -11.48 -16.71 2.74
CA LEU A 37 -12.52 -16.40 3.72
C LEU A 37 -12.01 -15.36 4.73
N SER A 38 -12.83 -14.38 5.07
CA SER A 38 -12.56 -13.43 6.14
C SER A 38 -13.43 -13.73 7.37
N ARG A 39 -12.86 -13.55 8.57
CA ARG A 39 -13.60 -13.59 9.83
C ARG A 39 -12.97 -12.65 10.83
N GLY A 40 -13.65 -11.55 11.16
CA GLY A 40 -13.09 -10.51 12.02
C GLY A 40 -11.79 -9.97 11.44
N SER A 41 -10.71 -10.05 12.22
CA SER A 41 -9.36 -9.65 11.81
C SER A 41 -8.51 -10.83 11.29
N GLN A 42 -9.13 -11.86 10.74
CA GLN A 42 -8.43 -13.03 10.18
C GLN A 42 -8.84 -13.26 8.73
N ILE A 43 -7.86 -13.69 7.93
CA ILE A 43 -8.08 -14.21 6.58
C ILE A 43 -7.57 -15.64 6.50
N LYS A 44 -8.42 -16.54 6.01
CA LYS A 44 -8.10 -17.95 5.78
C LYS A 44 -7.95 -18.19 4.27
N LEU A 45 -6.83 -18.77 3.89
CA LEU A 45 -6.50 -19.18 2.53
C LEU A 45 -6.45 -20.71 2.48
N SER A 46 -7.16 -21.32 1.53
CA SER A 46 -7.08 -22.76 1.27
C SER A 46 -6.88 -23.02 -0.23
N GLY A 47 -5.90 -23.84 -0.60
CA GLY A 47 -5.58 -24.10 -2.01
C GLY A 47 -4.24 -24.81 -2.25
N ALA A 48 -3.63 -24.55 -3.41
CA ALA A 48 -2.30 -25.05 -3.76
C ALA A 48 -1.20 -24.25 -3.02
N PRO A 49 -0.12 -24.88 -2.52
CA PRO A 49 0.93 -24.19 -1.75
C PRO A 49 1.53 -22.98 -2.46
N GLU A 50 1.85 -23.11 -3.75
CA GLU A 50 2.46 -22.04 -4.57
C GLU A 50 1.55 -20.81 -4.65
N GLN A 51 0.24 -21.03 -4.80
CA GLN A 51 -0.75 -19.96 -4.85
C GLN A 51 -0.91 -19.28 -3.48
N ILE A 52 -0.87 -20.07 -2.40
CA ILE A 52 -0.95 -19.54 -1.03
C ILE A 52 0.26 -18.65 -0.73
N GLU A 53 1.48 -19.08 -1.06
CA GLU A 53 2.69 -18.28 -0.83
C GLU A 53 2.64 -16.97 -1.64
N SER A 54 2.28 -17.02 -2.92
CA SER A 54 2.10 -15.80 -3.73
C SER A 54 1.06 -14.84 -3.12
N ALA A 55 -0.09 -15.35 -2.68
CA ALA A 55 -1.11 -14.52 -2.03
C ALA A 55 -0.62 -13.93 -0.70
N LYS A 56 0.13 -14.71 0.08
CA LYS A 56 0.67 -14.31 1.38
C LYS A 56 1.69 -13.20 1.24
N GLU A 57 2.57 -13.25 0.23
CA GLU A 57 3.50 -12.16 -0.08
C GLU A 57 2.77 -10.85 -0.37
N LYS A 58 1.78 -10.89 -1.28
CA LYS A 58 0.99 -9.68 -1.62
C LYS A 58 0.18 -9.15 -0.44
N ILE A 59 -0.43 -10.03 0.36
CA ILE A 59 -1.15 -9.64 1.58
C ILE A 59 -0.19 -9.01 2.59
N GLY A 60 1.01 -9.57 2.77
CA GLY A 60 2.03 -9.03 3.66
C GLY A 60 2.47 -7.62 3.27
N LEU A 61 2.59 -7.35 1.96
CA LEU A 61 2.83 -6.00 1.45
C LEU A 61 1.65 -5.07 1.81
N ILE A 62 0.42 -5.46 1.50
CA ILE A 62 -0.77 -4.67 1.82
C ILE A 62 -0.84 -4.31 3.32
N VAL A 63 -0.58 -5.29 4.20
CA VAL A 63 -0.56 -5.09 5.66
C VAL A 63 0.50 -4.07 6.05
N GLN A 64 1.76 -4.25 5.61
CA GLN A 64 2.84 -3.31 5.92
C GLN A 64 2.52 -1.88 5.46
N TYR A 65 1.90 -1.72 4.29
CA TYR A 65 1.50 -0.40 3.80
C TYR A 65 0.40 0.22 4.67
N LEU A 66 -0.59 -0.57 5.05
CA LEU A 66 -1.69 -0.12 5.91
C LEU A 66 -1.22 0.24 7.31
N GLU A 67 -0.30 -0.53 7.90
CA GLU A 67 0.30 -0.22 9.20
C GLU A 67 1.00 1.14 9.18
N ARG A 68 1.65 1.49 8.07
CA ARG A 68 2.39 2.75 7.91
C ARG A 68 1.51 3.95 7.56
N ASN A 69 0.50 3.77 6.71
CA ASN A 69 -0.25 4.87 6.10
C ASN A 69 -1.69 4.99 6.63
N GLY A 70 -2.21 3.98 7.33
CA GLY A 70 -3.56 3.95 7.89
C GLY A 70 -4.71 3.79 6.89
N HIS A 71 -4.48 4.06 5.60
CA HIS A 71 -5.49 3.96 4.55
C HIS A 71 -4.87 3.50 3.22
N LEU A 72 -5.65 2.74 2.45
CA LEU A 72 -5.26 2.21 1.14
C LEU A 72 -6.41 2.36 0.14
N SER A 73 -6.20 3.03 -1.00
CA SER A 73 -7.24 3.13 -2.04
C SER A 73 -7.38 1.82 -2.82
N GLU A 74 -8.56 1.57 -3.41
CA GLU A 74 -8.79 0.36 -4.23
C GLU A 74 -7.83 0.27 -5.43
N ASN A 75 -7.62 1.37 -6.17
CA ASN A 75 -6.65 1.39 -7.27
C ASN A 75 -5.23 0.99 -6.83
N TYR A 76 -4.80 1.46 -5.67
CA TYR A 76 -3.47 1.12 -5.15
C TYR A 76 -3.43 -0.31 -4.61
N PHE A 77 -4.53 -0.80 -4.03
CA PHE A 77 -4.69 -2.21 -3.66
C PHE A 77 -4.55 -3.13 -4.88
N GLU A 78 -5.22 -2.81 -6.00
CA GLU A 78 -5.09 -3.54 -7.26
C GLU A 78 -3.67 -3.51 -7.83
N GLN A 79 -2.98 -2.37 -7.75
CA GLN A 79 -1.59 -2.28 -8.19
C GLN A 79 -0.67 -3.21 -7.39
N ILE A 80 -0.88 -3.36 -6.07
CA ILE A 80 -0.08 -4.27 -5.25
C ILE A 80 -0.35 -5.72 -5.65
N LEU A 81 -1.63 -6.07 -5.87
CA LEU A 81 -2.02 -7.38 -6.35
C LEU A 81 -1.54 -7.67 -7.78
N GLY A 82 -1.46 -6.66 -8.63
CA GLY A 82 -1.13 -6.73 -10.05
C GLY A 82 0.36 -6.64 -10.37
N GLY A 83 1.15 -5.99 -9.52
CA GLY A 83 2.56 -5.66 -9.80
C GLY A 83 3.47 -6.87 -9.68
N ASP A 84 3.68 -7.58 -10.78
CA ASP A 84 4.83 -8.48 -10.98
C ASP A 84 6.08 -7.70 -11.43
N ASP A 85 5.93 -6.40 -11.69
CA ASP A 85 7.02 -5.51 -12.08
C ASP A 85 7.75 -4.97 -10.84
N ALA A 86 9.06 -5.24 -10.76
CA ALA A 86 9.96 -4.81 -9.69
C ALA A 86 9.90 -3.29 -9.39
N GLU A 87 9.52 -2.47 -10.36
CA GLU A 87 9.36 -1.01 -10.21
C GLU A 87 8.17 -0.61 -9.30
N THR A 88 7.14 -1.46 -9.21
CA THR A 88 5.96 -1.18 -8.36
C THR A 88 6.29 -1.43 -6.88
N ILE A 89 7.21 -2.36 -6.61
CA ILE A 89 7.70 -2.73 -5.27
C ILE A 89 8.67 -1.66 -4.72
N ASP A 90 9.40 -0.95 -5.58
CA ASP A 90 10.31 0.12 -5.15
C ASP A 90 9.54 1.31 -4.50
N ASN A 91 8.33 1.57 -4.99
CA ASN A 91 7.39 2.52 -4.35
C ASN A 91 6.85 2.05 -2.98
N PHE A 92 7.08 0.79 -2.64
CA PHE A 92 6.54 0.10 -1.47
C PHE A 92 7.51 0.15 -0.28
N VAL A 93 8.82 0.08 -0.57
CA VAL A 93 9.88 -0.01 0.44
C VAL A 93 10.40 1.38 0.84
N ASP A 94 10.39 2.37 -0.05
CA ASP A 94 11.07 3.66 0.18
C ASP A 94 10.16 4.81 0.70
N ARG A 95 9.41 4.48 1.74
CA ARG A 95 8.48 5.32 2.52
C ARG A 95 8.96 6.31 3.57
N ASN A 96 10.27 6.53 3.76
CA ASN A 96 10.89 6.95 5.04
C ASN A 96 10.01 7.95 5.84
N PRO A 97 9.67 7.73 7.14
CA PRO A 97 8.80 8.66 7.89
C PRO A 97 9.36 10.09 7.92
N ASN A 98 10.67 10.21 7.74
CA ASN A 98 11.39 11.48 7.58
C ASN A 98 11.02 12.26 6.30
N ASP A 99 10.30 11.67 5.35
CA ASP A 99 9.84 12.35 4.13
C ASP A 99 8.53 13.14 4.35
N ILE A 100 7.96 13.09 5.57
CA ILE A 100 6.77 13.88 5.93
C ILE A 100 7.21 15.32 6.23
N LEU A 101 6.76 16.26 5.39
CA LEU A 101 7.05 17.68 5.55
C LEU A 101 6.14 18.35 6.56
N VAL A 102 4.85 17.99 6.55
CA VAL A 102 3.85 18.57 7.45
C VAL A 102 2.66 17.63 7.63
N PHE A 103 2.03 17.72 8.79
CA PHE A 103 0.71 17.13 9.06
C PHE A 103 -0.36 18.22 8.94
N GLY A 104 -1.26 18.06 7.97
CA GLY A 104 -2.43 18.89 7.80
C GLY A 104 -3.61 18.47 8.67
N PRO A 105 -4.77 19.15 8.52
CA PRO A 105 -5.98 18.82 9.27
C PRO A 105 -6.38 17.35 9.15
N ASN A 106 -6.85 16.77 10.25
CA ASN A 106 -7.23 15.36 10.36
C ASN A 106 -6.07 14.37 10.05
N GLY A 107 -4.82 14.77 10.31
CA GLY A 107 -3.66 13.89 10.16
C GLY A 107 -3.21 13.64 8.71
N LYS A 108 -3.71 14.42 7.75
CA LYS A 108 -3.29 14.30 6.35
C LYS A 108 -1.82 14.67 6.19
N THR A 109 -0.99 13.75 5.71
CA THR A 109 0.45 13.99 5.51
C THR A 109 0.72 14.73 4.19
N VAL A 110 1.53 15.78 4.24
CA VAL A 110 2.12 16.46 3.08
C VAL A 110 3.56 16.00 2.92
N ARG A 111 3.94 15.59 1.70
CA ARG A 111 5.27 15.06 1.38
C ARG A 111 5.61 15.26 -0.09
N ALA A 112 6.90 15.30 -0.41
CA ALA A 112 7.40 15.28 -1.78
C ALA A 112 7.17 13.90 -2.41
N ARG A 113 6.49 13.87 -3.57
CA ARG A 113 6.13 12.64 -4.27
C ARG A 113 7.03 12.36 -5.47
N THR A 114 7.31 13.38 -6.27
CA THR A 114 8.13 13.25 -7.48
C THR A 114 9.61 13.50 -7.17
N GLN A 115 10.50 13.01 -8.04
CA GLN A 115 11.94 13.25 -7.88
C GLN A 115 12.29 14.75 -7.83
N ASN A 116 11.63 15.57 -8.65
CA ASN A 116 11.84 17.03 -8.64
C ASN A 116 11.31 17.70 -7.36
N GLN A 117 10.21 17.20 -6.79
CA GLN A 117 9.74 17.66 -5.48
C GLN A 117 10.74 17.31 -4.38
N LYS A 118 11.33 16.11 -4.40
CA LYS A 118 12.38 15.72 -3.42
C LYS A 118 13.61 16.63 -3.55
N LYS A 119 14.04 16.95 -4.78
CA LYS A 119 15.13 17.92 -5.03
C LYS A 119 14.80 19.31 -4.49
N MET A 120 13.57 19.77 -4.66
CA MET A 120 13.12 21.07 -4.17
C MET A 120 13.14 21.15 -2.63
N VAL A 121 12.69 20.09 -1.94
CA VAL A 121 12.78 20.00 -0.47
C VAL A 121 14.24 20.08 -0.02
N ALA A 122 15.11 19.25 -0.59
CA ALA A 122 16.53 19.25 -0.22
C ALA A 122 17.24 20.58 -0.51
N ALA A 123 16.80 21.31 -1.55
CA ALA A 123 17.28 22.66 -1.83
C ALA A 123 16.78 23.67 -0.79
N ALA A 124 15.52 23.58 -0.36
CA ALA A 124 14.94 24.46 0.64
C ALA A 124 15.62 24.32 2.02
N ASP A 125 16.12 23.12 2.37
CA ASP A 125 16.85 22.91 3.62
C ASP A 125 18.18 23.69 3.70
N ARG A 126 18.73 24.11 2.55
CA ARG A 126 20.06 24.73 2.45
C ARG A 126 20.03 26.16 1.94
N ASN A 127 18.89 26.66 1.50
CA ASN A 127 18.76 27.95 0.83
C ASN A 127 17.51 28.68 1.34
N ASP A 128 17.65 29.97 1.63
CA ASP A 128 16.52 30.80 2.08
C ASP A 128 15.46 31.00 0.99
N VAL A 129 15.88 30.95 -0.28
CA VAL A 129 15.00 31.14 -1.45
C VAL A 129 15.34 30.12 -2.52
N VAL A 130 14.31 29.44 -3.04
CA VAL A 130 14.41 28.44 -4.12
C VAL A 130 13.49 28.84 -5.27
N PHE A 131 14.02 28.87 -6.49
CA PHE A 131 13.25 29.08 -7.71
C PHE A 131 13.04 27.76 -8.45
N ALA A 132 11.78 27.38 -8.67
CA ALA A 132 11.41 26.25 -9.51
C ALA A 132 10.89 26.76 -10.86
N ILE A 133 11.43 26.24 -11.96
CA ILE A 133 11.06 26.64 -13.32
C ILE A 133 10.55 25.40 -14.05
N GLY A 134 9.34 25.48 -14.59
CA GLY A 134 8.72 24.42 -15.38
C GLY A 134 7.41 24.87 -16.00
N PRO A 135 6.92 24.18 -17.04
CA PRO A 135 5.61 24.45 -17.61
C PRO A 135 4.51 24.17 -16.57
N ALA A 136 3.44 24.97 -16.61
CA ALA A 136 2.32 24.82 -15.69
C ALA A 136 1.75 23.39 -15.76
N GLY A 137 1.56 22.77 -14.59
CA GLY A 137 0.98 21.41 -14.48
C GLY A 137 1.99 20.26 -14.56
N THR A 138 3.29 20.52 -14.46
CA THR A 138 4.36 19.50 -14.40
C THR A 138 5.02 19.38 -13.04
#